data_AF-A0A444V0T1-F1
#
_entry.id   AF-A0A444V0T1-F1
#
_cell.length_a   1.000
_cell.length_b   1.000
_cell.length_c   1.000
_cell.angle_alpha   90.00
_cell.angle_beta   90.00
_cell.angle_gamma   90.00
#
_symmetry.space_group_name_H-M   'P 1'
#
loop_
_entity.id
_entity.type
_entity.pdbx_description
1 polymer ?
#
loop_
_entity_poly.entity_id
_entity_poly.type
_entity_poly.pdbx_seq_one_letter_code
_entity_poly.pdbx_strand_id
1 'polypeptide(L)'
;MECIADYAKLLAGVEKLDFTGQQNPCDLALAGDDAFPIAMNDKGQVLIAASKYGKGRMVVLGHESYLVDHKLSWFVINAIKWLKPTPDAVIGIQADLAFIANNLIYTGDKVQLSDCFSDSMGVYCTSAYDEEHADRLIAFVKQGGGLLIAGEACQWSGDNCGQHPFTSFPGNKITSVAGIYFTSNTAECGLCPVDRKIPISWLSVVICGTLHSVDQYLNIKLTDISVTDPEKYPHMLSVKNCFIRGSVVRYVQLPADEVDTQLLQDAARKEAMQQKQ
;
A
#
# COMPACT_ATOMS: atom_id res chain seq x y z
N MET A 1 14.32 -0.84 8.94
CA MET A 1 14.65 0.31 9.84
C MET A 1 14.53 1.65 9.14
N GLU A 2 14.82 1.78 7.84
CA GLU A 2 14.65 3.05 7.11
C GLU A 2 13.20 3.44 6.81
N CYS A 3 12.35 2.48 6.43
CA CYS A 3 10.94 2.75 6.09
C CYS A 3 10.14 3.43 7.22
N ILE A 4 10.48 3.20 8.49
CA ILE A 4 9.80 3.83 9.65
C ILE A 4 10.06 5.35 9.67
N ALA A 5 11.30 5.77 9.39
CA ALA A 5 11.63 7.19 9.35
C ALA A 5 10.99 7.88 8.16
N ASP A 6 10.88 7.19 7.03
CA ASP A 6 10.21 7.69 5.83
C ASP A 6 8.69 7.80 6.04
N TYR A 7 8.07 6.78 6.63
CA TYR A 7 6.67 6.80 7.04
C TYR A 7 6.35 7.97 7.98
N ALA A 8 7.19 8.20 8.99
CA ALA A 8 7.02 9.32 9.92
C ALA A 8 7.14 10.69 9.24
N LYS A 9 7.99 10.84 8.21
CA LYS A 9 8.10 12.07 7.42
C LYS A 9 6.85 12.28 6.55
N LEU A 10 6.36 11.21 5.92
CA LEU A 10 5.18 11.25 5.05
C LEU A 10 3.91 11.63 5.82
N LEU A 11 3.81 11.21 7.09
CA LEU A 11 2.64 11.46 7.94
C LEU A 11 2.86 12.54 8.99
N ALA A 12 3.92 13.34 8.85
CA ALA A 12 4.22 14.43 9.79
C ALA A 12 3.07 15.44 9.86
N GLY A 13 2.41 15.54 11.02
CA GLY A 13 1.27 16.44 11.22
C GLY A 13 -0.04 15.96 10.57
N VAL A 14 -0.09 14.72 10.07
CA VAL A 14 -1.32 14.10 9.57
C VAL A 14 -1.89 13.21 10.69
N GLU A 15 -3.10 13.50 11.16
CA GLU A 15 -3.77 12.69 12.19
C GLU A 15 -4.57 11.53 11.59
N LYS A 16 -5.20 11.77 10.43
CA LYS A 16 -6.02 10.81 9.71
C LYS A 16 -5.94 11.06 8.22
N LEU A 17 -6.05 9.99 7.44
CA LEU A 17 -6.22 10.04 6.00
C LEU A 17 -7.68 9.68 5.70
N ASP A 18 -8.42 10.62 5.12
CA ASP A 18 -9.87 10.53 4.95
C ASP A 18 -10.23 10.34 3.47
N PHE A 19 -10.64 9.12 3.11
CA PHE A 19 -10.99 8.73 1.75
C PHE A 19 -12.50 8.83 1.46
N THR A 20 -13.30 9.33 2.39
CA THR A 20 -14.77 9.39 2.25
C THR A 20 -15.21 10.41 1.18
N GLY A 21 -16.40 10.26 0.58
CA GLY A 21 -16.98 11.29 -0.29
C GLY A 21 -16.25 11.54 -1.63
N GLN A 22 -15.27 10.71 -1.97
CA GLN A 22 -14.60 10.68 -3.27
C GLN A 22 -14.93 9.38 -4.00
N GLN A 23 -14.34 9.21 -5.19
CA GLN A 23 -14.37 7.93 -5.92
C GLN A 23 -13.60 6.85 -5.18
N ASN A 24 -14.05 5.60 -5.31
CA ASN A 24 -13.39 4.49 -4.64
C ASN A 24 -11.97 4.28 -5.20
N PRO A 25 -10.95 4.19 -4.32
CA PRO A 25 -9.60 3.86 -4.75
C PRO A 25 -9.51 2.39 -5.18
N CYS A 26 -8.49 2.05 -5.96
CA CYS A 26 -8.06 0.68 -6.11
C CYS A 26 -7.27 0.20 -4.87
N ASP A 27 -7.34 -1.09 -4.60
CA ASP A 27 -6.47 -1.76 -3.64
C ASP A 27 -5.08 -1.96 -4.27
N LEU A 28 -4.04 -1.46 -3.61
CA LEU A 28 -2.66 -1.58 -4.08
C LEU A 28 -2.02 -2.87 -3.55
N ALA A 29 -1.49 -3.69 -4.44
CA ALA A 29 -0.68 -4.85 -4.06
C ALA A 29 0.79 -4.44 -3.86
N LEU A 30 1.36 -4.84 -2.73
CA LEU A 30 2.77 -4.60 -2.39
C LEU A 30 3.54 -5.92 -2.41
N ALA A 31 4.63 -5.96 -3.17
CA ALA A 31 5.49 -7.13 -3.32
C ALA A 31 7.00 -6.82 -3.19
N GLY A 32 7.40 -5.55 -3.13
CA GLY A 32 8.80 -5.14 -2.99
C GLY A 32 9.23 -5.01 -1.52
N ASP A 33 10.49 -5.37 -1.23
CA ASP A 33 11.07 -5.27 0.12
C ASP A 33 11.12 -3.83 0.66
N ASP A 34 11.25 -2.86 -0.25
CA ASP A 34 11.27 -1.43 0.06
C ASP A 34 9.89 -0.76 -0.02
N ALA A 35 8.87 -1.48 -0.49
CA ALA A 35 7.51 -0.98 -0.56
C ALA A 35 6.84 -1.07 0.80
N PHE A 36 6.05 -0.07 1.18
CA PHE A 36 5.29 -0.07 2.42
C PHE A 36 3.99 0.73 2.28
N PRO A 37 2.92 0.33 2.99
CA PRO A 37 1.67 1.06 2.96
C PRO A 37 1.79 2.34 3.77
N ILE A 38 1.18 3.40 3.26
CA ILE A 38 0.96 4.67 3.96
C ILE A 38 -0.45 4.70 4.54
N ALA A 39 -1.44 4.30 3.73
CA ALA A 39 -2.83 4.21 4.12
C ALA A 39 -3.35 2.79 3.87
N MET A 40 -4.00 2.23 4.88
CA MET A 40 -4.66 0.93 4.79
C MET A 40 -5.97 0.98 5.57
N ASN A 41 -7.04 0.47 4.97
CA ASN A 41 -8.33 0.39 5.64
C ASN A 41 -8.38 -0.82 6.61
N ASP A 42 -9.47 -0.94 7.35
CA ASP A 42 -9.71 -2.01 8.32
C ASP A 42 -9.83 -3.42 7.69
N LYS A 43 -10.09 -3.48 6.37
CA LYS A 43 -10.08 -4.71 5.57
C LYS A 43 -8.69 -5.13 5.10
N GLY A 44 -7.65 -4.34 5.40
CA GLY A 44 -6.29 -4.62 4.99
C GLY A 44 -5.95 -4.17 3.57
N GLN A 45 -6.86 -3.47 2.89
CA GLN A 45 -6.66 -2.95 1.54
C GLN A 45 -5.79 -1.69 1.61
N VAL A 46 -4.78 -1.59 0.74
CA VAL A 46 -3.80 -0.50 0.72
C VAL A 46 -4.25 0.57 -0.25
N LEU A 47 -4.50 1.78 0.25
CA LEU A 47 -5.01 2.89 -0.56
C LEU A 47 -3.91 3.83 -1.05
N ILE A 48 -2.82 3.90 -0.28
CA ILE A 48 -1.62 4.68 -0.59
C ILE A 48 -0.41 3.85 -0.18
N ALA A 49 0.60 3.81 -1.04
CA ALA A 49 1.86 3.14 -0.77
C ALA A 49 3.05 4.03 -1.15
N ALA A 50 4.20 3.74 -0.55
CA ALA A 50 5.46 4.37 -0.92
C ALA A 50 6.54 3.30 -1.06
N SER A 51 7.55 3.58 -1.87
CA SER A 51 8.68 2.69 -2.07
C SER A 51 9.93 3.47 -2.49
N LYS A 52 11.09 2.85 -2.31
CA LYS A 52 12.36 3.31 -2.90
C LYS A 52 12.67 2.45 -4.11
N TYR A 53 13.28 3.07 -5.12
CA TYR A 53 13.79 2.34 -6.27
C TYR A 53 15.07 2.98 -6.78
N GLY A 54 16.18 2.21 -6.76
CA GLY A 54 17.50 2.76 -7.00
C GLY A 54 17.84 3.85 -5.99
N LYS A 55 18.12 5.06 -6.46
CA LYS A 55 18.39 6.24 -5.62
C LYS A 55 17.14 7.10 -5.36
N GLY A 56 16.04 6.84 -6.06
CA GLY A 56 14.83 7.65 -5.99
C GLY A 56 13.73 6.99 -5.20
N ARG A 57 12.54 7.60 -5.30
CA ARG A 57 11.39 7.34 -4.44
C ARG A 57 10.10 7.41 -5.23
N MET A 58 9.12 6.60 -4.85
CA MET A 58 7.77 6.61 -5.42
C MET A 58 6.73 6.72 -4.31
N VAL A 59 5.67 7.48 -4.57
CA VAL A 59 4.42 7.47 -3.81
C VAL A 59 3.30 7.18 -4.79
N VAL A 60 2.46 6.20 -4.46
CA VAL A 60 1.39 5.67 -5.30
C VAL A 60 0.06 5.80 -4.57
N LEU A 61 -0.95 6.39 -5.20
CA LEU A 61 -2.30 6.50 -4.66
C LEU A 61 -3.28 5.73 -5.54
N GLY A 62 -4.23 5.04 -4.92
CA GLY A 62 -5.21 4.22 -5.63
C GLY A 62 -6.28 4.98 -6.43
N HIS A 63 -6.26 6.31 -6.46
CA HIS A 63 -7.09 7.15 -7.34
C HIS A 63 -6.53 8.58 -7.42
N GLU A 64 -6.60 9.24 -8.57
CA GLU A 64 -6.01 10.57 -8.78
C GLU A 64 -6.81 11.73 -8.14
N SER A 65 -8.13 11.59 -8.00
CA SER A 65 -8.99 12.56 -7.29
C SER A 65 -8.49 12.92 -5.88
N TYR A 66 -7.81 11.99 -5.20
CA TYR A 66 -7.25 12.21 -3.86
C TYR A 66 -6.06 13.16 -3.83
N LEU A 67 -5.39 13.38 -4.96
CA LEU A 67 -4.26 14.32 -5.05
C LEU A 67 -4.71 15.78 -4.89
N VAL A 68 -5.99 16.07 -5.14
CA VAL A 68 -6.57 17.43 -5.11
C VAL A 68 -7.61 17.60 -4.01
N ASP A 69 -7.88 16.55 -3.23
CA ASP A 69 -8.80 16.62 -2.10
C ASP A 69 -8.14 17.37 -0.93
N HIS A 70 -8.80 18.43 -0.47
CA HIS A 70 -8.41 19.23 0.70
C HIS A 70 -8.15 18.38 1.97
N LYS A 71 -8.81 17.23 2.12
CA LYS A 71 -8.62 16.32 3.26
C LYS A 71 -7.26 15.63 3.24
N LEU A 72 -6.61 15.55 2.08
CA LEU A 72 -5.31 14.93 1.89
C LEU A 72 -4.22 15.93 1.50
N SER A 73 -4.52 17.22 1.32
CA SER A 73 -3.55 18.26 0.96
C SER A 73 -2.28 18.24 1.80
N TRP A 74 -2.40 18.10 3.13
CA TRP A 74 -1.24 18.06 4.01
C TRP A 74 -0.35 16.83 3.77
N PHE A 75 -0.97 15.68 3.51
CA PHE A 75 -0.25 14.49 3.11
C PHE A 75 0.43 14.67 1.74
N VAL A 76 -0.26 15.25 0.75
CA VAL A 76 0.31 15.49 -0.59
C VAL A 76 1.55 16.40 -0.51
N ILE A 77 1.50 17.45 0.32
CA ILE A 77 2.66 18.33 0.58
C ILE A 77 3.83 17.52 1.18
N ASN A 78 3.57 16.68 2.17
CA ASN A 78 4.59 15.83 2.78
C ASN A 78 5.17 14.82 1.79
N ALA A 79 4.32 14.21 0.95
CA ALA A 79 4.71 13.27 -0.09
C ALA A 79 5.66 13.94 -1.09
N ILE A 80 5.30 15.11 -1.61
CA ILE A 80 6.14 15.88 -2.54
C ILE A 80 7.47 16.26 -1.88
N LYS A 81 7.43 16.76 -0.63
CA LYS A 81 8.65 17.08 0.13
C LYS A 81 9.54 15.86 0.33
N TRP A 82 8.95 14.69 0.59
CA TRP A 82 9.67 13.44 0.72
C TRP A 82 10.22 12.94 -0.62
N LEU A 83 9.54 13.18 -1.73
CA LEU A 83 9.99 12.77 -3.07
C LEU A 83 11.18 13.61 -3.56
N LYS A 84 11.25 14.89 -3.19
CA LYS A 84 12.29 15.82 -3.66
C LYS A 84 13.72 15.32 -3.35
N PRO A 85 14.59 15.17 -4.36
CA PRO A 85 16.00 14.83 -4.13
C PRO A 85 16.78 15.97 -3.48
N THR A 86 16.38 17.22 -3.75
CA THR A 86 16.95 18.43 -3.15
C THR A 86 15.85 19.44 -2.81
N PRO A 87 16.06 20.34 -1.84
CA PRO A 87 15.06 21.37 -1.49
C PRO A 87 14.66 22.31 -2.63
N ASP A 88 15.49 22.49 -3.65
CA ASP A 88 15.20 23.39 -4.79
C ASP A 88 14.75 22.64 -6.06
N ALA A 89 14.58 21.32 -5.97
CA ALA A 89 14.12 20.49 -7.08
C ALA A 89 12.80 21.01 -7.68
N VAL A 90 12.77 21.12 -9.02
CA VAL A 90 11.58 21.49 -9.77
C VAL A 90 10.56 20.34 -9.72
N ILE A 91 9.29 20.69 -9.52
CA ILE A 91 8.17 19.77 -9.51
C ILE A 91 7.48 19.89 -10.88
N GLY A 92 7.56 18.84 -11.68
CA GLY A 92 6.75 18.68 -12.88
C GLY A 92 5.39 18.07 -12.55
N ILE A 93 4.33 18.59 -13.16
CA ILE A 93 2.96 18.08 -12.98
C ILE A 93 2.33 17.90 -14.37
N GLN A 94 1.81 16.70 -14.65
CA GLN A 94 0.99 16.43 -15.84
C GLN A 94 -0.20 17.40 -15.90
N ALA A 95 -0.58 17.89 -17.08
CA ALA A 95 -1.56 18.98 -17.20
C ALA A 95 -2.92 18.63 -16.58
N ASP A 96 -3.38 17.38 -16.74
CA ASP A 96 -4.63 16.89 -16.16
C ASP A 96 -4.64 16.89 -14.62
N LEU A 97 -3.46 16.97 -14.01
CA LEU A 97 -3.26 17.05 -12.56
C LEU A 97 -2.85 18.45 -12.09
N ALA A 98 -3.01 19.49 -12.92
CA ALA A 98 -2.56 20.85 -12.61
C ALA A 98 -3.08 21.39 -11.27
N PHE A 99 -4.26 20.94 -10.82
CA PHE A 99 -4.85 21.32 -9.53
C PHE A 99 -4.00 20.91 -8.31
N ILE A 100 -3.07 19.95 -8.45
CA ILE A 100 -2.09 19.62 -7.39
C ILE A 100 -1.26 20.86 -7.03
N ALA A 101 -1.01 21.76 -7.98
CA ALA A 101 -0.27 22.99 -7.74
C ALA A 101 -0.91 23.85 -6.64
N ASN A 102 -2.23 23.76 -6.42
CA ASN A 102 -2.92 24.49 -5.36
C ASN A 102 -2.43 24.09 -3.96
N ASN A 103 -2.03 22.83 -3.77
CA ASN A 103 -1.45 22.37 -2.50
C ASN A 103 -0.06 23.00 -2.24
N LEU A 104 0.60 23.52 -3.28
CA LEU A 104 2.00 23.98 -3.24
C LEU A 104 2.14 25.52 -3.28
N ILE A 105 1.05 26.27 -3.44
CA ILE A 105 1.10 27.74 -3.58
C ILE A 105 1.87 28.41 -2.43
N TYR A 106 1.75 27.87 -1.22
CA TYR A 106 2.34 28.44 0.00
C TYR A 106 3.70 27.84 0.37
N THR A 107 4.20 26.85 -0.38
CA THR A 107 5.45 26.16 -0.05
C THR A 107 6.68 26.84 -0.66
N GLY A 108 6.49 27.74 -1.62
CA GLY A 108 7.58 28.41 -2.35
C GLY A 108 8.26 27.50 -3.39
N ASP A 109 7.66 26.35 -3.71
CA ASP A 109 8.21 25.39 -4.65
C ASP A 109 8.16 25.88 -6.11
N LYS A 110 9.15 25.47 -6.90
CA LYS A 110 9.16 25.70 -8.35
C LYS A 110 8.31 24.61 -9.03
N VAL A 111 7.14 24.99 -9.51
CA VAL A 111 6.20 24.10 -10.19
C VAL A 111 6.18 24.39 -11.69
N GLN A 112 6.23 23.34 -12.50
CA GLN A 112 6.09 23.38 -13.95
C GLN A 112 4.99 22.42 -14.40
N LEU A 113 4.00 22.93 -15.14
CA LEU A 113 3.03 22.07 -15.81
C LEU A 113 3.64 21.55 -17.11
N SER A 114 3.60 20.24 -17.32
CA SER A 114 4.08 19.62 -18.56
C SER A 114 3.59 18.19 -18.72
N ASP A 115 2.98 17.90 -19.87
CA ASP A 115 2.65 16.54 -20.29
C ASP A 115 3.90 15.78 -20.75
N CYS A 116 4.94 16.49 -21.15
CA CYS A 116 6.22 15.90 -21.54
C CYS A 116 7.17 15.86 -20.34
N PHE A 117 7.43 14.65 -19.83
CA PHE A 117 8.45 14.44 -18.81
C PHE A 117 9.83 14.96 -19.24
N SER A 118 10.49 15.71 -18.35
CA SER A 118 11.84 16.26 -18.53
C SER A 118 12.77 15.85 -17.40
N ASP A 119 13.99 15.42 -17.75
CA ASP A 119 15.03 15.02 -16.78
C ASP A 119 15.56 16.19 -15.93
N SER A 120 15.18 17.44 -16.26
CA SER A 120 15.47 18.62 -15.44
C SER A 120 14.62 18.72 -14.17
N MET A 121 13.54 17.94 -14.08
CA MET A 121 12.67 17.89 -12.92
C MET A 121 13.31 17.04 -11.82
N GLY A 122 13.03 17.34 -10.56
CA GLY A 122 13.42 16.45 -9.45
C GLY A 122 12.25 15.64 -8.90
N VAL A 123 11.01 16.09 -9.14
CA VAL A 123 9.78 15.33 -8.87
C VAL A 123 8.88 15.43 -10.10
N TYR A 124 8.22 14.33 -10.46
CA TYR A 124 7.16 14.31 -11.47
C TYR A 124 5.86 13.75 -10.89
N CYS A 125 4.76 14.45 -11.10
CA CYS A 125 3.41 14.07 -10.69
C CYS A 125 2.60 13.69 -11.93
N THR A 126 2.09 12.46 -12.00
CA THR A 126 1.40 11.92 -13.17
C THR A 126 0.23 11.03 -12.80
N SER A 127 -0.73 10.87 -13.71
CA SER A 127 -1.75 9.83 -13.61
C SER A 127 -1.17 8.46 -13.96
N ALA A 128 -1.88 7.40 -13.59
CA ALA A 128 -1.49 6.02 -13.85
C ALA A 128 -1.97 5.48 -15.21
N TYR A 129 -2.48 6.35 -16.09
CA TYR A 129 -3.13 5.96 -17.35
C TYR A 129 -2.23 6.14 -18.58
N ASP A 130 -1.09 6.80 -18.43
CA ASP A 130 -0.14 7.08 -19.51
C ASP A 130 1.14 6.24 -19.35
N GLU A 131 1.49 5.50 -20.41
CA GLU A 131 2.71 4.69 -20.49
C GLU A 131 3.70 5.17 -21.57
N GLU A 132 3.44 6.29 -22.27
CA GLU A 132 4.26 6.75 -23.40
C GLU A 132 5.75 6.92 -23.02
N HIS A 133 6.03 7.21 -21.75
CA HIS A 133 7.38 7.46 -21.23
C HIS A 133 7.78 6.55 -20.06
N ALA A 134 7.19 5.36 -19.95
CA ALA A 134 7.42 4.45 -18.82
C ALA A 134 8.92 4.16 -18.55
N ASP A 135 9.69 3.80 -19.58
CA ASP A 135 11.13 3.51 -19.43
C ASP A 135 11.94 4.72 -18.94
N ARG A 136 11.57 5.92 -19.40
CA ARG A 136 12.22 7.17 -18.98
C ARG A 136 11.88 7.49 -17.52
N LEU A 137 10.63 7.32 -17.10
CA LEU A 137 10.20 7.51 -15.71
C LEU A 137 10.87 6.50 -14.76
N ILE A 138 10.98 5.24 -15.17
CA ILE A 138 11.71 4.21 -14.41
C ILE A 138 13.19 4.61 -14.25
N ALA A 139 13.84 5.04 -15.33
CA ALA A 139 15.23 5.49 -15.29
C ALA A 139 15.42 6.74 -14.42
N PHE A 140 14.49 7.68 -14.50
CA PHE A 140 14.46 8.90 -13.68
C PHE A 140 14.41 8.59 -12.19
N VAL A 141 13.46 7.76 -11.75
CA VAL A 141 13.37 7.34 -10.35
C VAL A 141 14.62 6.58 -9.94
N LYS A 142 15.08 5.62 -10.75
CA LYS A 142 16.30 4.85 -10.45
C LYS A 142 17.52 5.74 -10.18
N GLN A 143 17.62 6.87 -10.87
CA GLN A 143 18.73 7.82 -10.76
C GLN A 143 18.62 8.82 -9.60
N GLY A 144 17.47 8.90 -8.92
CA GLY A 144 17.27 9.81 -7.78
C GLY A 144 16.01 10.66 -7.85
N GLY A 145 15.27 10.59 -8.95
CA GLY A 145 14.00 11.29 -9.12
C GLY A 145 12.92 10.82 -8.15
N GLY A 146 11.97 11.71 -7.88
CA GLY A 146 10.75 11.40 -7.14
C GLY A 146 9.55 11.26 -8.08
N LEU A 147 8.76 10.20 -7.94
CA LEU A 147 7.51 10.01 -8.69
C LEU A 147 6.31 10.01 -7.75
N LEU A 148 5.35 10.89 -8.01
CA LEU A 148 4.00 10.83 -7.44
C LEU A 148 3.07 10.35 -8.54
N ILE A 149 2.48 9.17 -8.38
CA ILE A 149 1.61 8.57 -9.39
C ILE A 149 0.29 8.15 -8.76
N ALA A 150 -0.82 8.41 -9.44
CA ALA A 150 -2.14 8.06 -8.94
C ALA A 150 -3.09 7.65 -10.05
N GLY A 151 -3.97 6.72 -9.74
CA GLY A 151 -5.02 6.27 -10.64
C GLY A 151 -5.65 4.99 -10.13
N GLU A 152 -6.64 4.49 -10.85
CA GLU A 152 -7.34 3.26 -10.52
C GLU A 152 -7.35 2.32 -11.74
N ALA A 153 -7.28 1.01 -11.49
CA ALA A 153 -7.30 0.02 -12.56
C ALA A 153 -8.63 -0.74 -12.65
N CYS A 154 -9.62 -0.43 -11.81
CA CYS A 154 -10.91 -1.11 -11.80
C CYS A 154 -11.74 -0.76 -13.05
N GLN A 155 -11.83 0.52 -13.43
CA GLN A 155 -12.50 0.91 -14.67
C GLN A 155 -11.73 0.40 -15.89
N TRP A 156 -10.40 0.57 -15.88
CA TRP A 156 -9.53 0.05 -16.94
C TRP A 156 -9.72 -1.46 -17.17
N SER A 157 -9.87 -2.24 -16.10
CA SER A 157 -10.06 -3.70 -16.19
C SER A 157 -11.40 -4.07 -16.84
N GLY A 158 -12.45 -3.26 -16.61
CA GLY A 158 -13.73 -3.41 -17.29
C GLY A 158 -13.62 -3.15 -18.79
N ASP A 159 -12.90 -2.09 -19.18
CA ASP A 159 -12.69 -1.72 -20.58
C ASP A 159 -11.72 -2.67 -21.32
N ASN A 160 -10.86 -3.38 -20.58
CA ASN A 160 -9.82 -4.27 -21.10
C ASN A 160 -10.04 -5.73 -20.68
N CYS A 161 -11.28 -6.20 -20.75
CA CYS A 161 -11.67 -7.58 -20.46
C CYS A 161 -10.68 -8.61 -21.06
N GLY A 162 -10.12 -9.47 -20.21
CA GLY A 162 -9.18 -10.53 -20.60
C GLY A 162 -7.70 -10.15 -20.55
N GLN A 163 -7.38 -8.88 -20.26
CA GLN A 163 -6.02 -8.46 -19.94
C GLN A 163 -5.77 -8.45 -18.44
N HIS A 164 -4.55 -8.76 -18.03
CA HIS A 164 -4.19 -8.79 -16.61
C HIS A 164 -3.62 -7.42 -16.16
N PRO A 165 -4.16 -6.78 -15.12
CA PRO A 165 -3.71 -5.45 -14.68
C PRO A 165 -2.21 -5.38 -14.40
N PHE A 166 -1.64 -6.38 -13.72
CA PHE A 166 -0.20 -6.38 -13.40
C PHE A 166 0.73 -6.32 -14.60
N THR A 167 0.28 -6.82 -15.77
CA THR A 167 1.10 -6.84 -16.98
C THR A 167 0.70 -5.79 -17.99
N SER A 168 -0.53 -5.28 -17.94
CA SER A 168 -1.12 -4.49 -19.03
C SER A 168 -1.62 -3.10 -18.60
N PHE A 169 -1.85 -2.86 -17.32
CA PHE A 169 -2.24 -1.52 -16.86
C PHE A 169 -1.04 -0.56 -16.98
N PRO A 170 -1.20 0.62 -17.61
CA PRO A 170 -0.10 1.57 -17.85
C PRO A 170 0.71 1.91 -16.59
N GLY A 171 0.03 2.23 -15.47
CA GLY A 171 0.69 2.51 -14.20
C GLY A 171 1.57 1.36 -13.70
N ASN A 172 1.16 0.11 -13.93
CA ASN A 172 1.93 -1.06 -13.52
C ASN A 172 3.18 -1.29 -14.38
N LYS A 173 3.25 -0.72 -15.58
CA LYS A 173 4.52 -0.70 -16.34
C LYS A 173 5.60 0.11 -15.63
N ILE A 174 5.19 1.09 -14.82
CA ILE A 174 6.09 2.02 -14.13
C ILE A 174 6.32 1.59 -12.68
N THR A 175 5.26 1.35 -11.90
CA THR A 175 5.35 1.16 -10.45
C THR A 175 5.80 -0.23 -10.02
N SER A 176 5.66 -1.23 -10.90
CA SER A 176 6.03 -2.62 -10.61
C SER A 176 7.51 -2.79 -10.25
N VAL A 177 8.40 -1.97 -10.83
CA VAL A 177 9.85 -1.98 -10.51
C VAL A 177 10.14 -1.60 -9.06
N ALA A 178 9.23 -0.86 -8.42
CA ALA A 178 9.29 -0.48 -7.01
C ALA A 178 8.42 -1.38 -6.12
N GLY A 179 7.86 -2.46 -6.70
CA GLY A 179 7.07 -3.45 -5.99
C GLY A 179 5.68 -2.98 -5.56
N ILE A 180 5.11 -1.98 -6.23
CA ILE A 180 3.75 -1.49 -6.01
C ILE A 180 2.91 -1.71 -7.27
N TYR A 181 1.73 -2.30 -7.13
CA TYR A 181 0.85 -2.63 -8.24
C TYR A 181 -0.57 -2.12 -8.00
N PHE A 182 -1.17 -1.51 -9.02
CA PHE A 182 -2.60 -1.26 -9.10
C PHE A 182 -3.32 -2.58 -9.42
N THR A 183 -4.32 -2.95 -8.61
CA THR A 183 -5.15 -4.14 -8.84
C THR A 183 -6.49 -3.74 -9.49
N SER A 184 -7.21 -4.73 -10.03
CA SER A 184 -8.60 -4.54 -10.47
C SER A 184 -9.59 -4.38 -9.32
N ASN A 185 -9.15 -4.60 -8.08
CA ASN A 185 -10.04 -4.58 -6.91
C ASN A 185 -10.28 -3.15 -6.47
N THR A 186 -11.55 -2.78 -6.41
CA THR A 186 -11.98 -1.54 -5.79
C THR A 186 -11.90 -1.68 -4.27
N ALA A 187 -11.14 -0.81 -3.64
CA ALA A 187 -11.05 -0.73 -2.19
C ALA A 187 -12.18 0.12 -1.61
N GLU A 188 -12.53 -0.17 -0.36
CA GLU A 188 -13.58 0.56 0.33
C GLU A 188 -13.06 1.89 0.87
N CYS A 189 -13.81 2.96 0.55
CA CYS A 189 -13.61 4.26 1.15
C CYS A 189 -13.79 4.20 2.67
N GLY A 190 -12.93 4.89 3.39
CA GLY A 190 -13.01 4.95 4.84
C GLY A 190 -12.01 5.92 5.45
N LEU A 191 -12.02 5.95 6.78
CA LEU A 191 -11.02 6.66 7.55
C LEU A 191 -9.85 5.71 7.82
N CYS A 192 -8.67 6.08 7.34
CA CYS A 192 -7.44 5.38 7.68
C CYS A 192 -6.74 6.14 8.83
N PRO A 193 -6.74 5.61 10.06
CA PRO A 193 -6.02 6.24 11.15
C PRO A 193 -4.51 6.21 10.88
N VAL A 194 -3.82 7.30 11.21
CA VAL A 194 -2.36 7.33 11.18
C VAL A 194 -1.85 6.69 12.48
N ASP A 195 -1.37 5.46 12.39
CA ASP A 195 -0.66 4.82 13.49
C ASP A 195 0.80 5.29 13.51
N ARG A 196 1.47 5.27 14.66
CA ARG A 196 2.91 5.54 14.77
C ARG A 196 3.76 4.40 14.20
N LYS A 197 3.15 3.25 13.92
CA LYS A 197 3.78 2.08 13.33
C LYS A 197 3.19 1.85 11.96
N ILE A 198 4.04 1.54 10.99
CA ILE A 198 3.60 1.08 9.67
C ILE A 198 2.68 -0.13 9.92
N PRO A 199 1.45 -0.16 9.37
CA PRO A 199 0.61 -1.35 9.44
C PRO A 199 1.45 -2.53 8.97
N ILE A 200 1.59 -3.61 9.74
CA ILE A 200 2.42 -4.77 9.36
C ILE A 200 1.52 -5.89 8.81
N SER A 201 0.20 -5.67 8.75
CA SER A 201 -0.79 -6.60 8.18
C SER A 201 -0.57 -6.83 6.69
N TRP A 202 -0.04 -5.88 5.92
CA TRP A 202 0.23 -6.09 4.48
C TRP A 202 1.28 -7.18 4.21
N LEU A 203 2.22 -7.41 5.14
CA LEU A 203 3.20 -8.50 5.09
C LEU A 203 2.61 -9.84 5.52
N SER A 204 1.38 -9.85 6.05
CA SER A 204 0.76 -11.06 6.58
C SER A 204 0.02 -11.78 5.44
N VAL A 205 0.27 -13.08 5.32
CA VAL A 205 -0.52 -13.96 4.47
C VAL A 205 -1.72 -14.42 5.30
N VAL A 206 -2.92 -14.26 4.76
CA VAL A 206 -4.12 -14.86 5.33
C VAL A 206 -4.30 -16.25 4.72
N ILE A 207 -4.15 -17.27 5.55
CA ILE A 207 -4.31 -18.67 5.17
C ILE A 207 -5.57 -19.18 5.84
N CYS A 208 -6.56 -19.53 5.03
CA CYS A 208 -7.73 -20.27 5.47
C CYS A 208 -7.46 -21.77 5.31
N GLY A 209 -7.97 -22.60 6.22
CA GLY A 209 -7.80 -24.04 6.16
C GLY A 209 -8.37 -24.72 7.39
N THR A 210 -8.42 -26.05 7.36
CA THR A 210 -8.89 -26.86 8.49
C THR A 210 -7.74 -27.15 9.45
N LEU A 211 -7.94 -26.85 10.73
CA LEU A 211 -6.96 -27.15 11.78
C LEU A 211 -6.80 -28.67 11.95
N HIS A 212 -5.60 -29.18 11.69
CA HIS A 212 -5.30 -30.61 11.79
C HIS A 212 -4.59 -30.97 13.10
N SER A 213 -3.59 -30.18 13.52
CA SER A 213 -2.87 -30.42 14.77
C SER A 213 -2.18 -29.15 15.28
N VAL A 214 -2.01 -29.08 16.60
CA VAL A 214 -1.22 -28.05 17.31
C VAL A 214 -0.24 -28.73 18.24
N ASP A 215 0.99 -28.24 18.31
CA ASP A 215 2.01 -28.74 19.25
C ASP A 215 2.22 -27.82 20.47
N GLN A 216 3.11 -28.21 21.38
CA GLN A 216 3.41 -27.45 22.61
C GLN A 216 4.01 -26.05 22.37
N TYR A 217 4.53 -25.77 21.17
CA TYR A 217 5.05 -24.46 20.78
C TYR A 217 4.01 -23.65 19.99
N LEU A 218 2.76 -24.12 19.96
CA LEU A 218 1.66 -23.54 19.19
C LEU A 218 1.97 -23.48 17.68
N ASN A 219 2.81 -24.38 17.17
CA ASN A 219 2.91 -24.57 15.73
C ASN A 219 1.62 -25.20 15.21
N ILE A 220 1.14 -24.73 14.07
CA ILE A 220 -0.17 -25.07 13.51
C ILE A 220 0.03 -25.86 12.23
N LYS A 221 -0.62 -27.02 12.12
CA LYS A 221 -0.77 -27.73 10.84
C LYS A 221 -2.18 -27.52 10.31
N LEU A 222 -2.27 -26.94 9.11
CA LEU A 222 -3.52 -26.76 8.38
C LEU A 222 -3.59 -27.71 7.18
N THR A 223 -4.77 -28.24 6.93
CA THR A 223 -5.11 -29.02 5.72
C THR A 223 -6.16 -28.30 4.89
N ASP A 224 -6.27 -28.66 3.61
CA ASP A 224 -7.20 -28.07 2.64
C ASP A 224 -7.14 -26.54 2.63
N ILE A 225 -5.91 -26.02 2.54
CA ILE A 225 -5.68 -24.58 2.65
C ILE A 225 -6.10 -23.82 1.39
N SER A 226 -6.50 -22.59 1.59
CA SER A 226 -6.66 -21.56 0.56
C SER A 226 -6.09 -20.24 1.07
N VAL A 227 -5.60 -19.41 0.15
CA VAL A 227 -5.12 -18.06 0.46
C VAL A 227 -6.16 -17.06 -0.01
N THR A 228 -6.50 -16.09 0.83
CA THR A 228 -7.53 -15.09 0.55
C THR A 228 -7.19 -14.25 -0.70
N ASP A 229 -5.90 -13.92 -0.89
CA ASP A 229 -5.38 -13.15 -2.03
C ASP A 229 -4.46 -14.02 -2.92
N PRO A 230 -5.01 -14.88 -3.78
CA PRO A 230 -4.23 -15.79 -4.62
C PRO A 230 -3.32 -15.05 -5.61
N GLU A 231 -3.74 -13.87 -6.08
CA GLU A 231 -2.95 -13.04 -7.00
C GLU A 231 -1.70 -12.45 -6.34
N LYS A 232 -1.80 -12.12 -5.04
CA LYS A 232 -0.69 -11.57 -4.27
C LYS A 232 0.33 -12.64 -3.87
N TYR A 233 -0.12 -13.88 -3.68
CA TYR A 233 0.71 -15.01 -3.24
C TYR A 233 0.60 -16.22 -4.19
N PRO A 234 0.98 -16.10 -5.48
CA PRO A 234 0.76 -17.14 -6.48
C PRO A 234 1.53 -18.45 -6.16
N HIS A 235 2.61 -18.36 -5.40
CA HIS A 235 3.39 -19.52 -4.93
C HIS A 235 2.63 -20.42 -3.95
N MET A 236 1.55 -19.93 -3.34
CA MET A 236 0.71 -20.71 -2.42
C MET A 236 -0.39 -21.51 -3.13
N LEU A 237 -0.67 -21.23 -4.41
CA LEU A 237 -1.78 -21.85 -5.16
C LEU A 237 -1.68 -23.38 -5.28
N SER A 238 -0.47 -23.92 -5.31
CA SER A 238 -0.22 -25.37 -5.41
C SER A 238 -0.18 -26.07 -4.04
N VAL A 239 -0.18 -25.30 -2.95
CA VAL A 239 -0.01 -25.82 -1.59
C VAL A 239 -1.38 -26.15 -1.01
N LYS A 240 -1.61 -27.43 -0.71
CA LYS A 240 -2.87 -27.89 -0.08
C LYS A 240 -2.79 -28.05 1.43
N ASN A 241 -1.59 -28.26 1.96
CA ASN A 241 -1.35 -28.45 3.39
C ASN A 241 -0.17 -27.59 3.81
N CYS A 242 -0.25 -26.96 4.98
CA CYS A 242 0.79 -26.07 5.47
C CYS A 242 1.11 -26.35 6.94
N PHE A 243 2.40 -26.27 7.27
CA PHE A 243 2.90 -26.22 8.64
C PHE A 243 3.36 -24.79 8.92
N ILE A 244 2.73 -24.14 9.89
CA ILE A 244 2.98 -22.75 10.28
C ILE A 244 3.66 -22.76 11.63
N ARG A 245 4.86 -22.17 11.70
CA ARG A 245 5.59 -22.03 12.96
C ARG A 245 4.84 -21.04 13.87
N GLY A 246 4.57 -21.42 15.11
CA GLY A 246 3.79 -20.62 16.07
C GLY A 246 4.36 -19.22 16.29
N SER A 247 5.69 -19.07 16.24
CA SER A 247 6.36 -17.78 16.38
C SER A 247 6.11 -16.78 15.25
N VAL A 248 5.58 -17.21 14.09
CA VAL A 248 5.22 -16.32 12.98
C VAL A 248 3.71 -16.02 12.93
N VAL A 249 2.91 -16.68 13.76
CA VAL A 249 1.46 -16.47 13.82
C VAL A 249 1.19 -15.17 14.57
N ARG A 250 0.43 -14.27 13.94
CA ARG A 250 -0.01 -13.01 14.57
C ARG A 250 -1.42 -13.10 15.11
N TYR A 251 -2.34 -13.63 14.30
CA TYR A 251 -3.75 -13.79 14.65
C TYR A 251 -4.25 -15.15 14.16
N VAL A 252 -5.20 -15.72 14.89
CA VAL A 252 -6.03 -16.85 14.47
C VAL A 252 -7.47 -16.38 14.60
N GLN A 253 -8.16 -16.26 13.47
CA GLN A 253 -9.59 -15.92 13.45
C GLN A 253 -10.39 -17.21 13.67
N LEU A 254 -11.29 -17.19 14.64
CA LEU A 254 -12.13 -18.33 15.00
C LEU A 254 -13.61 -17.90 14.96
N PRO A 255 -14.52 -18.76 14.48
CA PRO A 255 -15.95 -18.55 14.63
C PRO A 255 -16.35 -18.47 16.11
N ALA A 256 -17.30 -17.58 16.44
CA ALA A 256 -17.70 -17.35 17.83
C ALA A 256 -18.41 -18.57 18.46
N ASP A 257 -19.06 -19.40 17.63
CA ASP A 257 -19.75 -20.62 18.01
C ASP A 257 -18.80 -21.79 18.36
N GLU A 258 -17.54 -21.72 17.94
CA GLU A 258 -16.52 -22.72 18.30
C GLU A 258 -15.82 -22.42 19.63
N VAL A 259 -16.15 -21.30 20.30
CA VAL A 259 -15.46 -20.84 21.50
C VAL A 259 -16.42 -20.74 22.69
N ASP A 260 -16.30 -21.66 23.65
CA ASP A 260 -16.96 -21.53 24.95
C ASP A 260 -16.25 -20.49 25.82
N THR A 261 -16.84 -19.30 25.89
CA THR A 261 -16.28 -18.17 26.65
C THR A 261 -16.28 -18.39 28.17
N GLN A 262 -17.19 -19.20 28.72
CA GLN A 262 -17.22 -19.48 30.16
C GLN A 262 -16.06 -20.39 30.53
N LEU A 263 -15.86 -21.48 29.77
CA LEU A 263 -14.74 -22.39 29.95
C LEU A 263 -13.40 -21.66 29.82
N LEU A 264 -13.27 -20.77 28.82
CA LEU A 264 -12.06 -20.01 28.57
C LEU A 264 -11.74 -19.04 29.72
N GLN A 265 -12.75 -18.36 30.28
CA GLN A 265 -12.57 -17.48 31.44
C GLN A 265 -12.12 -18.25 32.69
N ASP A 266 -12.75 -19.39 32.98
CA ASP A 266 -12.41 -20.19 34.15
C ASP A 266 -11.04 -20.86 34.03
N ALA A 267 -10.69 -21.35 32.85
CA ALA A 267 -9.36 -21.89 32.57
C ALA A 267 -8.27 -20.80 32.72
N ALA A 268 -8.50 -19.60 32.18
CA ALA A 268 -7.55 -18.49 32.27
C ALA A 268 -7.28 -18.06 33.71
N ARG A 269 -8.30 -18.02 34.57
CA ARG A 269 -8.13 -17.71 36.02
C ARG A 269 -7.25 -18.75 36.71
N LYS A 270 -7.46 -20.04 36.43
CA LYS A 270 -6.68 -21.14 37.01
C LYS A 270 -5.23 -21.11 36.53
N GLU A 271 -5.01 -20.95 35.23
CA GLU A 271 -3.68 -20.87 34.62
C GLU A 271 -2.87 -19.69 35.18
N ALA A 272 -3.47 -18.51 35.29
CA ALA A 272 -2.81 -17.33 35.85
C ALA A 272 -2.42 -17.46 37.33
N MET A 273 -3.14 -18.28 38.11
CA MET A 273 -2.77 -18.60 39.48
C MET A 273 -1.60 -19.59 39.53
N GLN A 274 -1.52 -20.52 38.59
CA GLN A 274 -0.44 -21.52 38.50
C GLN A 274 0.89 -20.92 38.04
N GLN A 275 0.87 -19.96 37.10
CA GLN A 275 2.09 -19.30 36.61
C GLN A 275 2.76 -18.36 37.63
N LYS A 276 2.08 -18.03 38.73
CA LYS A 276 2.61 -17.15 39.80
C LYS A 276 3.21 -17.91 40.99
N GLN A 277 3.12 -19.25 41.00
CA GLN A 277 3.75 -20.12 41.99
C GLN A 277 5.10 -20.62 41.47
#